data_AF-A0A2V6JJ71-F1
#
_entry.id   AF-A0A2V6JJ71-F1
#
_cell.length_a   1.000
_cell.length_b   1.000
_cell.length_c   1.000
_cell.angle_alpha   90.00
_cell.angle_beta   90.00
_cell.angle_gamma   90.00
#
_symmetry.space_group_name_H-M   'P 1'
#
loop_
_entity.id
_entity.type
_entity.pdbx_description
1 polymer ?
#
loop_
_entity_poly.entity_id
_entity_poly.type
_entity_poly.pdbx_seq_one_letter_code
_entity_poly.pdbx_strand_id
1 'polypeptide(L)'
;MTRSFKPQPAQRVTPGIAVAISKNGQTIYENTAGERDVSSHAPMLITTPQPIGSITKQFTAAGILLLQQEKKLSIDDKLAKYVSEYVHGGEITLRQMLNMVSGISDNDPAIYGDHLTEPITRKEMFANLNKLPLMWKPGTHMVYTNTNYNLLGLVIERASGQSYIAFLREHIFSPLGMSSTSTIDQPPANMASGYHHEKPGEPFVTRAELHPDFSFGTGNLVSTTQDLLKWDAALLAKKVLNEASLRTMFTVPGNGKINTVFEEDKRFPVMLHVNDGKPTV
;
A
#
# COMPACT_ATOMS: atom_id res chain seq x y z
N MET A 1 29.83 14.78 11.55
CA MET A 1 29.56 15.86 10.58
C MET A 1 28.13 15.73 10.09
N THR A 2 27.20 16.44 10.70
CA THR A 2 25.82 16.62 10.21
C THR A 2 25.90 17.49 8.95
N ARG A 3 25.82 16.88 7.78
CA ARG A 3 25.58 17.63 6.54
C ARG A 3 24.14 18.12 6.63
N SER A 4 23.97 19.40 6.93
CA SER A 4 22.68 20.07 6.77
C SER A 4 22.22 19.89 5.33
N PHE A 5 20.93 19.59 5.15
CA PHE A 5 20.25 19.75 3.86
C PHE A 5 20.43 21.23 3.48
N LYS A 6 21.43 21.53 2.64
CA LYS A 6 21.47 22.82 1.96
C LYS A 6 20.40 22.74 0.89
N PRO A 7 19.34 23.56 0.96
CA PRO A 7 18.42 23.66 -0.16
C PRO A 7 19.24 24.11 -1.36
N GLN A 8 19.42 23.23 -2.33
CA GLN A 8 19.66 23.71 -3.69
C GLN A 8 18.46 24.60 -4.05
N PRO A 9 18.63 25.64 -4.88
CA PRO A 9 17.49 26.37 -5.42
C PRO A 9 16.73 25.43 -6.36
N ALA A 10 15.94 24.54 -5.77
CA ALA A 10 15.06 23.63 -6.45
C ALA A 10 13.81 24.42 -6.84
N GLN A 11 13.46 24.41 -8.12
CA GLN A 11 12.05 24.43 -8.51
C GLN A 11 11.31 23.49 -7.55
N ARG A 12 10.46 24.04 -6.67
CA ARG A 12 9.87 23.30 -5.55
C ARG A 12 8.95 22.21 -6.11
N VAL A 13 9.38 20.95 -6.11
CA VAL A 13 8.61 19.82 -6.68
C VAL A 13 7.56 19.28 -5.69
N THR A 14 7.65 19.59 -4.39
CA THR A 14 6.68 19.16 -3.38
C THR A 14 6.35 20.29 -2.39
N PRO A 15 5.07 20.48 -1.98
CA PRO A 15 4.67 21.49 -1.00
C PRO A 15 5.30 21.31 0.38
N GLY A 16 5.46 20.06 0.81
CA GLY A 16 6.03 19.73 2.11
C GLY A 16 6.47 18.28 2.19
N ILE A 17 7.43 18.01 3.07
CA ILE A 17 8.03 16.71 3.26
C ILE A 17 8.32 16.47 4.75
N ALA A 18 8.11 15.24 5.19
CA ALA A 18 8.57 14.73 6.48
C ALA A 18 9.48 13.52 6.24
N VAL A 19 10.62 13.47 6.91
CA VAL A 19 11.61 12.39 6.79
C VAL A 19 11.98 11.92 8.19
N ALA A 20 11.97 10.61 8.39
CA ALA A 20 12.49 9.98 9.60
C ALA A 20 13.40 8.80 9.22
N ILE A 21 14.48 8.59 9.96
CA ILE A 21 15.43 7.49 9.77
C ILE A 21 15.64 6.81 11.11
N SER A 22 15.55 5.48 11.11
CA SER A 22 15.91 4.66 12.26
C SER A 22 17.11 3.77 11.99
N LYS A 23 17.83 3.41 13.06
CA LYS A 23 18.87 2.39 13.05
C LYS A 23 18.69 1.53 14.30
N ASN A 24 18.62 0.21 14.11
CA ASN A 24 18.40 -0.75 15.20
C ASN A 24 17.16 -0.43 16.05
N GLY A 25 16.08 0.03 15.41
CA GLY A 25 14.83 0.39 16.08
C GLY A 25 14.84 1.72 16.83
N GLN A 26 15.94 2.49 16.76
CA GLN A 26 16.04 3.82 17.35
C GLN A 26 16.02 4.89 16.26
N THR A 27 15.18 5.92 16.42
CA THR A 27 15.18 7.08 15.54
C THR A 27 16.48 7.86 15.70
N ILE A 28 17.21 8.05 14.60
CA ILE A 28 18.50 8.77 14.58
C ILE A 28 18.43 10.10 13.83
N TYR A 29 17.34 10.34 13.09
CA TYR A 29 17.12 11.56 12.34
C TYR A 29 15.63 11.76 12.09
N GLU A 30 15.16 12.98 12.30
CA GLU A 30 13.84 13.46 11.90
C GLU A 30 14.03 14.87 11.33
N ASN A 31 13.35 15.17 10.22
CA ASN A 31 13.34 16.52 9.67
C ASN A 31 12.08 16.75 8.85
N THR A 32 11.68 18.01 8.74
CA THR A 32 10.57 18.43 7.89
C THR A 32 10.94 19.69 7.12
N ALA A 33 10.27 19.89 5.99
CA ALA A 33 10.34 21.14 5.26
C ALA A 33 9.00 21.42 4.56
N GLY A 34 8.71 22.71 4.35
CA GLY A 34 7.53 23.14 3.61
C GLY A 34 6.23 23.09 4.41
N GLU A 35 5.13 22.98 3.68
CA GLU A 35 3.77 23.17 4.16
C GLU A 35 2.97 21.88 3.98
N ARG A 36 2.15 21.53 4.97
CA ARG A 36 1.16 20.45 4.84
C ARG A 36 -0.09 20.90 4.08
N ASP A 37 -0.31 22.21 4.02
CA ASP A 37 -1.40 22.83 3.30
C ASP A 37 -0.94 24.21 2.80
N VAL A 38 -0.87 24.35 1.47
CA VAL A 38 -0.45 25.55 0.75
C VAL A 38 -1.48 26.67 0.86
N SER A 39 -2.77 26.33 1.01
CA SER A 39 -3.85 27.33 1.08
C SER A 39 -3.85 28.07 2.42
N SER A 40 -3.58 27.35 3.51
CA SER A 40 -3.50 27.93 4.86
C SER A 40 -2.07 28.24 5.32
N HIS A 41 -1.06 27.91 4.49
CA HIS A 41 0.35 27.95 4.84
C HIS A 41 0.69 27.18 6.13
N ALA A 42 -0.07 26.13 6.44
CA ALA A 42 0.16 25.34 7.63
C ALA A 42 1.48 24.56 7.49
N PRO A 43 2.40 24.60 8.47
CA PRO A 43 3.70 23.98 8.35
C PRO A 43 3.60 22.44 8.34
N MET A 44 4.51 21.80 7.62
CA MET A 44 4.73 20.35 7.70
C MET A 44 5.41 19.98 9.02
N LEU A 45 4.80 19.08 9.79
CA LEU A 45 5.33 18.58 11.06
C LEU A 45 5.64 17.09 10.96
N ILE A 46 6.54 16.58 11.81
CA ILE A 46 6.89 15.15 11.83
C ILE A 46 5.68 14.27 12.19
N THR A 47 4.72 14.88 12.92
CA THR A 47 3.44 14.32 13.34
C THR A 47 2.31 14.55 12.34
N THR A 48 2.57 15.21 11.20
CA THR A 48 1.55 15.42 10.16
C THR A 48 1.18 14.08 9.52
N PRO A 49 -0.09 13.64 9.61
CA PRO A 49 -0.55 12.45 8.92
C PRO A 49 -0.58 12.66 7.40
N GLN A 50 -0.23 11.63 6.65
CA GLN A 50 -0.18 11.63 5.19
C GLN A 50 -0.83 10.35 4.66
N PRO A 51 -1.62 10.41 3.57
CA PRO A 51 -1.99 9.21 2.82
C PRO A 51 -0.72 8.48 2.36
N ILE A 52 -0.54 7.23 2.77
CA ILE A 52 0.71 6.48 2.52
C ILE A 52 0.64 5.64 1.24
N GLY A 53 -0.51 5.64 0.56
CA GLY A 53 -0.73 4.90 -0.67
C GLY A 53 -0.29 3.44 -0.54
N SER A 54 0.50 2.98 -1.50
CA SER A 54 0.88 1.56 -1.63
C SER A 54 1.75 1.01 -0.50
N ILE A 55 2.25 1.85 0.41
CA ILE A 55 2.80 1.39 1.70
C ILE A 55 1.73 0.63 2.51
N THR A 56 0.44 0.84 2.24
CA THR A 56 -0.66 0.06 2.81
C THR A 56 -0.51 -1.45 2.59
N LYS A 57 0.04 -1.88 1.44
CA LYS A 57 0.10 -3.30 1.06
C LYS A 57 0.88 -4.18 2.03
N GLN A 58 1.93 -3.65 2.66
CA GLN A 58 2.68 -4.43 3.67
C GLN A 58 1.84 -4.74 4.91
N PHE A 59 0.89 -3.87 5.29
CA PHE A 59 -0.05 -4.13 6.38
C PHE A 59 -1.06 -5.21 6.00
N THR A 60 -1.60 -5.15 4.77
CA THR A 60 -2.47 -6.21 4.23
C THR A 60 -1.75 -7.55 4.17
N ALA A 61 -0.51 -7.59 3.66
CA ALA A 61 0.29 -8.81 3.60
C ALA A 61 0.56 -9.39 4.99
N ALA A 62 0.92 -8.54 5.96
CA ALA A 62 1.09 -8.95 7.34
C ALA A 62 -0.22 -9.47 7.95
N GLY A 63 -1.36 -8.86 7.65
CA GLY A 63 -2.67 -9.34 8.12
C GLY A 63 -3.01 -10.75 7.62
N ILE A 64 -2.74 -11.04 6.34
CA ILE A 64 -2.89 -12.39 5.77
C ILE A 64 -1.97 -13.38 6.49
N LEU A 65 -0.71 -13.01 6.74
CA LEU A 65 0.25 -13.89 7.41
C LEU A 65 -0.06 -14.08 8.89
N LEU A 66 -0.62 -13.08 9.59
CA LEU A 66 -1.14 -13.23 10.95
C LEU A 66 -2.26 -14.25 11.00
N LEU A 67 -3.24 -14.17 10.08
CA LEU A 67 -4.32 -15.14 9.97
C LEU A 67 -3.81 -16.55 9.66
N GLN A 68 -2.73 -16.66 8.87
CA GLN A 68 -2.04 -17.93 8.66
C GLN A 68 -1.41 -18.48 9.94
N GLN A 69 -0.76 -17.65 10.75
CA GLN A 69 -0.20 -18.06 12.04
C GLN A 69 -1.30 -18.58 12.99
N GLU A 70 -2.46 -17.95 12.94
CA GLU A 70 -3.67 -18.35 13.67
C GLU A 70 -4.38 -19.58 13.07
N LYS A 71 -3.83 -20.14 11.97
CA LYS A 71 -4.39 -21.28 11.23
C LYS A 71 -5.80 -21.04 10.69
N LYS A 72 -6.21 -19.78 10.55
CA LYS A 72 -7.49 -19.38 9.94
C LYS A 72 -7.47 -19.46 8.42
N LEU A 73 -6.28 -19.39 7.83
CA LEU A 73 -6.05 -19.60 6.40
C LEU A 73 -4.68 -20.24 6.14
N SER A 74 -4.50 -20.74 4.92
CA SER A 74 -3.18 -20.99 4.33
C SER A 74 -3.00 -20.04 3.15
N ILE A 75 -1.82 -19.47 2.96
CA ILE A 75 -1.56 -18.69 1.74
C ILE A 75 -1.58 -19.55 0.47
N ASP A 76 -1.53 -20.88 0.60
CA ASP A 76 -1.71 -21.80 -0.53
C ASP A 76 -3.19 -22.14 -0.80
N ASP A 77 -4.12 -21.64 0.01
CA ASP A 77 -5.54 -21.75 -0.27
C ASP A 77 -5.91 -21.01 -1.57
N LYS A 78 -6.93 -21.55 -2.26
CA LYS A 78 -7.56 -20.88 -3.39
C LYS A 78 -8.37 -19.67 -2.93
N LEU A 79 -8.35 -18.60 -3.71
CA LEU A 79 -9.11 -17.38 -3.43
C LEU A 79 -10.62 -17.66 -3.31
N ALA A 80 -11.16 -18.57 -4.12
CA ALA A 80 -12.59 -18.95 -4.10
C ALA A 80 -13.08 -19.48 -2.75
N LYS A 81 -12.18 -19.93 -1.86
CA LYS A 81 -12.53 -20.33 -0.49
C LYS A 81 -13.05 -19.16 0.35
N TYR A 82 -12.59 -17.94 0.05
CA TYR A 82 -12.89 -16.73 0.81
C TYR A 82 -13.72 -15.72 0.00
N VAL A 83 -13.50 -15.68 -1.31
CA VAL A 83 -14.15 -14.76 -2.25
C VAL A 83 -14.72 -15.57 -3.41
N SER A 84 -15.82 -16.28 -3.15
CA SER A 84 -16.50 -17.13 -4.14
C SER A 84 -17.19 -16.32 -5.25
N GLU A 85 -17.38 -15.01 -5.03
CA GLU A 85 -17.97 -14.08 -5.97
C GLU A 85 -17.08 -13.83 -7.21
N TYR A 86 -15.77 -14.09 -7.11
CA TYR A 86 -14.84 -13.92 -8.25
C TYR A 86 -14.72 -15.21 -9.06
N VAL A 87 -15.08 -15.15 -10.35
CA VAL A 87 -15.18 -16.34 -11.23
C VAL A 87 -13.86 -17.08 -11.42
N HIS A 88 -12.73 -16.37 -11.38
CA HIS A 88 -11.39 -16.97 -11.49
C HIS A 88 -10.77 -17.36 -10.13
N GLY A 89 -11.51 -17.21 -9.03
CA GLY A 89 -11.00 -17.46 -7.68
C GLY A 89 -10.51 -18.90 -7.44
N GLY A 90 -11.01 -19.88 -8.21
CA GLY A 90 -10.56 -21.27 -8.14
C GLY A 90 -9.18 -21.52 -8.78
N GLU A 91 -8.73 -20.61 -9.64
CA GLU A 91 -7.46 -20.72 -10.36
C GLU A 91 -6.30 -20.15 -9.55
N ILE A 92 -6.58 -19.16 -8.71
CA ILE A 92 -5.60 -18.31 -8.02
C ILE A 92 -5.46 -18.69 -6.55
N THR A 93 -4.22 -18.70 -6.05
CA THR A 93 -3.91 -18.83 -4.62
C THR A 93 -3.64 -17.47 -3.98
N LEU A 94 -3.83 -17.37 -2.67
CA LEU A 94 -3.49 -16.15 -1.92
C LEU A 94 -2.01 -15.79 -2.05
N ARG A 95 -1.11 -16.79 -2.08
CA ARG A 95 0.33 -16.63 -2.31
C ARG A 95 0.60 -15.95 -3.65
N GLN A 96 -0.11 -16.32 -4.71
CA GLN A 96 0.05 -15.69 -6.01
C GLN A 96 -0.41 -14.22 -5.98
N MET A 97 -1.45 -13.89 -5.22
CA MET A 97 -1.91 -12.50 -5.08
C MET A 97 -0.91 -11.64 -4.27
N LEU A 98 -0.40 -12.17 -3.14
CA LEU A 98 0.62 -11.51 -2.34
C LEU A 98 1.87 -11.16 -3.17
N ASN A 99 2.25 -12.06 -4.07
CA ASN A 99 3.39 -11.93 -4.97
C ASN A 99 3.06 -11.25 -6.30
N MET A 100 1.84 -10.75 -6.49
CA MET A 100 1.41 -10.05 -7.70
C MET A 100 1.58 -10.87 -8.99
N VAL A 101 1.37 -12.19 -8.90
CA VAL A 101 1.47 -13.15 -10.00
C VAL A 101 0.16 -13.91 -10.22
N SER A 102 -0.97 -13.28 -9.90
CA SER A 102 -2.30 -13.88 -10.03
C SER A 102 -2.80 -13.93 -11.47
N GLY A 103 -2.32 -13.03 -12.34
CA GLY A 103 -2.88 -12.82 -13.67
C GLY A 103 -4.14 -11.94 -13.68
N ILE A 104 -4.59 -11.41 -12.53
CA ILE A 104 -5.70 -10.46 -12.46
C ILE A 104 -5.28 -9.14 -13.13
N SER A 105 -6.18 -8.53 -13.90
CA SER A 105 -5.97 -7.22 -14.50
C SER A 105 -6.19 -6.08 -13.49
N ASP A 106 -5.39 -5.03 -13.57
CA ASP A 106 -5.61 -3.76 -12.83
C ASP A 106 -6.24 -2.69 -13.73
N ASN A 107 -7.19 -3.09 -14.57
CA ASN A 107 -7.92 -2.17 -15.44
C ASN A 107 -8.95 -1.39 -14.62
N ASP A 108 -8.46 -0.43 -13.84
CA ASP A 108 -9.28 0.37 -12.92
C ASP A 108 -10.48 1.02 -13.62
N PRO A 109 -10.36 1.61 -14.83
CA PRO A 109 -11.53 2.12 -15.55
C PRO A 109 -12.57 1.04 -15.89
N ALA A 110 -12.15 -0.18 -16.22
CA ALA A 110 -13.10 -1.26 -16.52
C ALA A 110 -13.76 -1.85 -15.26
N ILE A 111 -13.07 -1.82 -14.11
CA ILE A 111 -13.58 -2.36 -12.84
C ILE A 111 -14.44 -1.32 -12.12
N TYR A 112 -13.96 -0.09 -12.06
CA TYR A 112 -14.50 0.99 -11.24
C TYR A 112 -15.15 2.12 -12.07
N GLY A 113 -14.85 2.27 -13.36
CA GLY A 113 -15.44 3.35 -14.18
C GLY A 113 -15.19 4.74 -13.59
N ASP A 114 -16.25 5.54 -13.49
CA ASP A 114 -16.23 6.87 -12.88
C ASP A 114 -16.15 6.82 -11.33
N HIS A 115 -16.20 5.64 -10.71
CA HIS A 115 -16.18 5.44 -9.25
C HIS A 115 -14.78 5.49 -8.63
N LEU A 116 -13.81 6.15 -9.27
CA LEU A 116 -12.50 6.38 -8.66
C LEU A 116 -12.60 7.35 -7.47
N THR A 117 -13.55 8.27 -7.51
CA THR A 117 -13.83 9.25 -6.45
C THR A 117 -15.23 9.11 -5.84
N GLU A 118 -16.05 8.19 -6.36
CA GLU A 118 -17.42 7.93 -5.90
C GLU A 118 -17.56 6.52 -5.30
N PRO A 119 -18.57 6.26 -4.46
CA PRO A 119 -18.82 4.93 -3.91
C PRO A 119 -19.13 3.88 -4.99
N ILE A 120 -18.74 2.63 -4.75
CA ILE A 120 -19.10 1.47 -5.58
C ILE A 120 -19.45 0.29 -4.68
N THR A 121 -20.56 -0.40 -4.97
CA THR A 121 -20.90 -1.58 -4.18
C THR A 121 -20.00 -2.76 -4.55
N ARG A 122 -19.73 -3.66 -3.59
CA ARG A 122 -19.01 -4.92 -3.87
C ARG A 122 -19.67 -5.73 -4.99
N LYS A 123 -21.01 -5.70 -5.05
CA LYS A 123 -21.78 -6.38 -6.09
C LYS A 123 -21.46 -5.83 -7.49
N GLU A 124 -21.43 -4.51 -7.64
CA GLU A 124 -21.08 -3.86 -8.91
C GLU A 124 -19.60 -4.09 -9.27
N MET A 125 -18.70 -3.94 -8.31
CA MET A 125 -17.27 -4.24 -8.50
C MET A 125 -17.07 -5.67 -9.03
N PHE A 126 -17.68 -6.69 -8.41
CA PHE A 126 -17.60 -8.07 -8.91
C PHE A 126 -18.29 -8.26 -10.25
N ALA A 127 -19.43 -7.60 -10.51
CA ALA A 127 -20.11 -7.67 -11.80
C ALA A 127 -19.21 -7.16 -12.94
N ASN A 128 -18.37 -6.16 -12.68
CA ASN A 128 -17.40 -5.66 -13.66
C ASN A 128 -16.14 -6.52 -13.73
N LEU A 129 -15.54 -6.84 -12.58
CA LEU A 129 -14.33 -7.66 -12.49
C LEU A 129 -14.52 -9.05 -13.14
N ASN A 130 -15.69 -9.67 -12.99
CA ASN A 130 -15.99 -10.98 -13.57
C ASN A 130 -16.17 -10.97 -15.10
N LYS A 131 -16.24 -9.81 -15.74
CA LYS A 131 -16.25 -9.69 -17.21
C LYS A 131 -14.83 -9.74 -17.80
N LEU A 132 -13.81 -9.54 -16.97
CA LEU A 132 -12.42 -9.46 -17.40
C LEU A 132 -11.75 -10.84 -17.30
N PRO A 133 -11.08 -11.32 -18.37
CA PRO A 133 -10.30 -12.53 -18.28
C PRO A 133 -9.05 -12.31 -17.42
N LEU A 134 -8.44 -13.40 -16.94
CA LEU A 134 -7.06 -13.34 -16.49
C LEU A 134 -6.17 -12.94 -17.67
N MET A 135 -5.29 -11.97 -17.45
CA MET A 135 -4.32 -11.53 -18.46
C MET A 135 -3.36 -12.66 -18.76
N TRP A 136 -2.89 -13.37 -17.71
CA TRP A 136 -1.93 -14.45 -17.79
C TRP A 136 -2.30 -15.62 -16.87
N LYS A 137 -1.74 -16.80 -17.16
CA LYS A 137 -1.87 -17.95 -16.27
C LYS A 137 -1.28 -17.62 -14.89
N PRO A 138 -1.99 -17.90 -13.78
CA PRO A 138 -1.47 -17.65 -12.43
C PRO A 138 -0.08 -18.28 -12.21
N GLY A 139 0.84 -17.49 -11.66
CA GLY A 139 2.22 -17.86 -11.31
C GLY A 139 3.25 -17.68 -12.43
N THR A 140 2.85 -17.26 -13.63
CA THR A 140 3.78 -17.18 -14.79
C THR A 140 4.48 -15.84 -14.94
N HIS A 141 3.87 -14.76 -14.44
CA HIS A 141 4.37 -13.41 -14.63
C HIS A 141 3.95 -12.53 -13.45
N MET A 142 4.78 -11.54 -13.14
CA MET A 142 4.52 -10.53 -12.12
C MET A 142 4.04 -9.24 -12.77
N VAL A 143 2.84 -8.79 -12.37
CA VAL A 143 2.27 -7.49 -12.75
C VAL A 143 1.81 -6.81 -11.48
N TYR A 144 2.19 -5.55 -11.32
CA TYR A 144 1.69 -4.75 -10.22
C TYR A 144 0.16 -4.59 -10.33
N THR A 145 -0.58 -5.05 -9.33
CA THR A 145 -2.05 -5.07 -9.38
C THR A 145 -2.65 -4.74 -8.02
N ASN A 146 -3.33 -3.60 -7.93
CA ASN A 146 -4.06 -3.15 -6.76
C ASN A 146 -5.26 -4.05 -6.45
N THR A 147 -5.94 -4.56 -7.47
CA THR A 147 -7.05 -5.51 -7.34
C THR A 147 -6.69 -6.73 -6.51
N ASN A 148 -5.45 -7.24 -6.62
CA ASN A 148 -4.97 -8.33 -5.76
C ASN A 148 -5.10 -7.98 -4.27
N TYR A 149 -4.65 -6.79 -3.90
CA TYR A 149 -4.59 -6.37 -2.50
C TYR A 149 -5.95 -5.93 -1.96
N ASN A 150 -6.85 -5.42 -2.79
CA ASN A 150 -8.25 -5.26 -2.41
C ASN A 150 -8.91 -6.62 -2.13
N LEU A 151 -8.74 -7.60 -3.02
CA LEU A 151 -9.28 -8.94 -2.77
C LEU A 151 -8.65 -9.61 -1.54
N LEU A 152 -7.35 -9.39 -1.26
CA LEU A 152 -6.72 -9.86 -0.02
C LEU A 152 -7.28 -9.17 1.23
N GLY A 153 -7.64 -7.88 1.15
CA GLY A 153 -8.38 -7.23 2.22
C GLY A 153 -9.71 -7.93 2.51
N LEU A 154 -10.42 -8.42 1.47
CA LEU A 154 -11.68 -9.15 1.65
C LEU A 154 -11.43 -10.52 2.28
N VAL A 155 -10.34 -11.17 1.91
CA VAL A 155 -9.89 -12.41 2.56
C VAL A 155 -9.66 -12.19 4.06
N ILE A 156 -9.03 -11.07 4.45
CA ILE A 156 -8.87 -10.72 5.88
C ILE A 156 -10.22 -10.63 6.56
N GLU A 157 -11.18 -9.92 5.98
CA GLU A 157 -12.51 -9.80 6.58
C GLU A 157 -13.20 -11.15 6.74
N ARG A 158 -13.19 -11.97 5.68
CA ARG A 158 -13.90 -13.25 5.65
C ARG A 158 -13.26 -14.28 6.57
N ALA A 159 -11.93 -14.29 6.66
CA ALA A 159 -11.22 -15.23 7.52
C ALA A 159 -11.19 -14.78 9.00
N SER A 160 -11.25 -13.47 9.29
CA SER A 160 -11.24 -12.95 10.66
C SER A 160 -12.64 -12.77 11.26
N GLY A 161 -13.65 -12.53 10.43
CA GLY A 161 -14.98 -12.08 10.87
C GLY A 161 -15.03 -10.59 11.26
N GLN A 162 -13.96 -9.83 11.04
CA GLN A 162 -13.87 -8.40 11.35
C GLN A 162 -13.87 -7.55 10.08
N SER A 163 -14.15 -6.25 10.20
CA SER A 163 -13.83 -5.34 9.10
C SER A 163 -12.31 -5.22 8.94
N TYR A 164 -11.85 -4.93 7.73
CA TYR A 164 -10.42 -4.85 7.44
C TYR A 164 -9.67 -3.88 8.37
N ILE A 165 -10.23 -2.69 8.58
CA ILE A 165 -9.60 -1.68 9.44
C ILE A 165 -9.66 -2.04 10.93
N ALA A 166 -10.72 -2.71 11.39
CA ALA A 166 -10.81 -3.19 12.76
C ALA A 166 -9.71 -4.23 13.02
N PHE A 167 -9.53 -5.17 12.09
CA PHE A 167 -8.50 -6.19 12.18
C PHE A 167 -7.09 -5.56 12.26
N LEU A 168 -6.75 -4.63 11.36
CA LEU A 168 -5.44 -3.96 11.41
C LEU A 168 -5.25 -3.15 12.70
N ARG A 169 -6.31 -2.49 13.19
CA ARG A 169 -6.26 -1.71 14.42
C ARG A 169 -6.02 -2.60 15.65
N GLU A 170 -6.70 -3.73 15.74
CA GLU A 170 -6.57 -4.68 16.86
C GLU A 170 -5.22 -5.38 16.85
N HIS A 171 -4.80 -5.89 15.69
CA HIS A 171 -3.65 -6.79 15.60
C HIS A 171 -2.32 -6.09 15.28
N ILE A 172 -2.35 -4.86 14.76
CA ILE A 172 -1.14 -4.12 14.36
C ILE A 172 -1.07 -2.75 15.02
N PHE A 173 -2.04 -1.87 14.79
CA PHE A 173 -1.87 -0.46 15.18
C PHE A 173 -1.88 -0.27 16.70
N SER A 174 -2.85 -0.82 17.41
CA SER A 174 -2.96 -0.67 18.86
C SER A 174 -1.79 -1.31 19.61
N PRO A 175 -1.38 -2.57 19.33
CA PRO A 175 -0.24 -3.20 20.00
C PRO A 175 1.10 -2.47 19.78
N LEU A 176 1.25 -1.80 18.64
CA LEU A 176 2.46 -1.05 18.30
C LEU A 176 2.39 0.43 18.72
N GLY A 177 1.26 0.90 19.26
CA GLY A 177 1.06 2.30 19.61
C GLY A 177 1.05 3.23 18.40
N MET A 178 0.59 2.74 17.23
CA MET A 178 0.43 3.52 16.01
C MET A 178 -0.87 4.33 16.03
N SER A 179 -1.01 5.23 17.01
CA SER A 179 -2.24 5.97 17.28
C SER A 179 -2.58 7.06 16.26
N SER A 180 -1.65 7.39 15.36
CA SER A 180 -1.85 8.38 14.29
C SER A 180 -2.11 7.72 12.93
N THR A 181 -2.28 6.39 12.92
CA THR A 181 -2.59 5.63 11.71
C THR A 181 -4.10 5.38 11.61
N SER A 182 -4.69 5.87 10.52
CA SER A 182 -6.12 5.79 10.22
C SER A 182 -6.35 5.51 8.73
N THR A 183 -7.53 5.85 8.21
CA THR A 183 -7.90 5.72 6.80
C THR A 183 -8.32 7.06 6.21
N ILE A 184 -8.30 7.19 4.88
CA ILE A 184 -8.64 8.47 4.19
C ILE A 184 -10.11 8.89 4.38
N ASP A 185 -11.03 7.96 4.70
CA ASP A 185 -12.42 8.25 5.09
C ASP A 185 -12.59 8.70 6.54
N GLN A 186 -11.53 8.56 7.34
CA GLN A 186 -11.44 9.09 8.70
C GLN A 186 -10.19 9.96 8.81
N PRO A 187 -10.07 11.02 7.98
CA PRO A 187 -8.84 11.79 7.90
C PRO A 187 -8.67 12.62 9.18
N PRO A 188 -7.48 12.60 9.80
CA PRO A 188 -7.18 13.50 10.92
C PRO A 188 -7.29 14.96 10.48
N ALA A 189 -7.77 15.85 11.36
CA ALA A 189 -7.91 17.28 11.05
C ALA A 189 -6.56 17.95 10.68
N ASN A 190 -5.44 17.38 11.13
CA ASN A 190 -4.10 17.86 10.84
C ASN A 190 -3.40 17.11 9.67
N MET A 191 -4.13 16.31 8.89
CA MET A 191 -3.60 15.61 7.71
C MET A 191 -3.04 16.60 6.67
N ALA A 192 -2.04 16.18 5.91
CA ALA A 192 -1.55 16.93 4.76
C ALA A 192 -2.54 16.85 3.59
N SER A 193 -2.67 17.95 2.86
CA SER A 193 -3.42 17.98 1.60
C SER A 193 -2.58 17.41 0.46
N GLY A 194 -3.22 16.64 -0.43
CA GLY A 194 -2.60 16.17 -1.67
C GLY A 194 -2.54 17.27 -2.73
N TYR A 195 -1.41 17.38 -3.43
CA TYR A 195 -1.22 18.37 -4.49
C TYR A 195 -0.62 17.76 -5.75
N HIS A 196 -0.90 18.40 -6.88
CA HIS A 196 -0.21 18.18 -8.14
C HIS A 196 0.06 19.54 -8.82
N HIS A 197 0.93 19.56 -9.81
CA HIS A 197 1.03 20.63 -10.80
C HIS A 197 1.07 19.99 -12.19
N GLU A 198 0.52 20.65 -13.20
CA GLU A 198 0.60 20.11 -14.56
C GLU A 198 2.01 20.28 -15.14
N LYS A 199 2.70 21.37 -14.76
CA LYS A 199 4.08 21.63 -15.17
C LYS A 199 4.95 22.16 -14.02
N PRO A 200 6.27 21.88 -14.04
CA PRO A 200 7.20 22.49 -13.09
C PRO A 200 7.13 24.02 -13.12
N GLY A 201 6.90 24.64 -11.95
CA GLY A 201 6.82 26.10 -11.79
C GLY A 201 5.40 26.68 -11.82
N GLU A 202 4.38 25.85 -12.09
CA GLU A 202 2.98 26.25 -11.92
C GLU A 202 2.53 26.15 -10.45
N PRO A 203 1.47 26.89 -10.04
CA PRO A 203 0.88 26.76 -8.71
C PRO A 203 0.41 25.33 -8.44
N PHE A 204 0.51 24.92 -7.17
CA PHE A 204 -0.06 23.64 -6.74
C PHE A 204 -1.58 23.66 -6.83
N VAL A 205 -2.14 22.61 -7.42
CA VAL A 205 -3.57 22.33 -7.47
C VAL A 205 -3.87 21.18 -6.53
N THR A 206 -4.88 21.35 -5.68
CA THR A 206 -5.33 20.29 -4.78
C THR A 206 -5.76 19.07 -5.58
N ARG A 207 -5.32 17.90 -5.16
CA ARG A 207 -5.73 16.64 -5.77
C ARG A 207 -6.99 16.13 -5.08
N ALA A 208 -7.97 15.66 -5.87
CA ALA A 208 -9.10 14.93 -5.32
C ALA A 208 -8.62 13.63 -4.65
N GLU A 209 -9.13 13.34 -3.46
CA GLU A 209 -8.88 12.08 -2.80
C GLU A 209 -9.61 10.95 -3.52
N LEU A 210 -8.98 9.77 -3.60
CA LEU A 210 -9.62 8.58 -4.13
C LEU A 210 -10.67 8.07 -3.15
N HIS A 211 -11.74 7.46 -3.65
CA HIS A 211 -12.73 6.86 -2.78
C HIS A 211 -12.13 5.65 -2.03
N PRO A 212 -12.42 5.47 -0.73
CA PRO A 212 -11.91 4.33 0.05
C PRO A 212 -12.25 2.96 -0.55
N ASP A 213 -13.42 2.83 -1.18
CA ASP A 213 -13.85 1.58 -1.83
C ASP A 213 -12.91 1.14 -2.96
N PHE A 214 -12.26 2.10 -3.63
CA PHE A 214 -11.26 1.84 -4.66
C PHE A 214 -9.93 1.36 -4.05
N SER A 215 -9.54 1.91 -2.89
CA SER A 215 -8.19 1.74 -2.36
C SER A 215 -8.08 0.92 -1.06
N PHE A 216 -9.17 0.29 -0.60
CA PHE A 216 -9.30 -0.17 0.78
C PHE A 216 -8.13 -1.05 1.29
N GLY A 217 -7.73 -2.08 0.52
CA GLY A 217 -6.67 -3.02 0.90
C GLY A 217 -5.30 -2.65 0.32
N THR A 218 -5.24 -1.57 -0.46
CA THR A 218 -4.13 -1.27 -1.36
C THR A 218 -3.48 0.10 -1.15
N GLY A 219 -4.23 1.08 -0.64
CA GLY A 219 -3.82 2.48 -0.57
C GLY A 219 -4.55 3.37 0.44
N ASN A 220 -5.54 2.84 1.16
CA ASN A 220 -6.47 3.64 1.98
C ASN A 220 -5.90 4.14 3.31
N LEU A 221 -4.70 3.74 3.72
CA LEU A 221 -4.15 4.15 5.01
C LEU A 221 -3.56 5.56 4.99
N VAL A 222 -3.74 6.23 6.12
CA VAL A 222 -3.10 7.50 6.49
C VAL A 222 -2.20 7.20 7.68
N SER A 223 -0.97 7.69 7.69
CA SER A 223 -0.04 7.47 8.79
C SER A 223 0.96 8.63 8.93
N THR A 224 1.80 8.57 9.96
CA THR A 224 2.92 9.51 10.17
C THR A 224 4.24 8.78 10.00
N THR A 225 5.32 9.52 9.73
CA THR A 225 6.66 8.93 9.68
C THR A 225 7.01 8.19 10.98
N GLN A 226 6.56 8.71 12.13
CA GLN A 226 6.81 8.10 13.45
C GLN A 226 6.09 6.77 13.63
N ASP A 227 4.83 6.66 13.18
CA ASP A 227 4.10 5.40 13.22
C ASP A 227 4.69 4.37 12.25
N LEU A 228 5.12 4.79 11.07
CA LEU A 228 5.82 3.91 10.12
C LEU A 228 7.16 3.40 10.68
N LEU A 229 7.91 4.21 11.44
CA LEU A 229 9.11 3.74 12.14
C LEU A 229 8.79 2.70 13.22
N LYS A 230 7.66 2.84 13.94
CA LYS A 230 7.21 1.81 14.91
C LYS A 230 6.88 0.51 14.19
N TRP A 231 6.19 0.59 13.06
CA TRP A 231 5.90 -0.56 12.19
C TRP A 231 7.18 -1.27 11.75
N ASP A 232 8.12 -0.55 11.13
CA ASP A 232 9.38 -1.12 10.64
C ASP A 232 10.18 -1.79 11.76
N ALA A 233 10.33 -1.10 12.90
CA ALA A 233 11.03 -1.64 14.06
C ALA A 233 10.38 -2.91 14.60
N ALA A 234 9.04 -2.96 14.65
CA ALA A 234 8.30 -4.12 15.16
C ALA A 234 8.33 -5.31 14.19
N LEU A 235 8.17 -5.05 12.89
CA LEU A 235 8.20 -6.09 11.86
C LEU A 235 9.58 -6.77 11.83
N LEU A 236 10.66 -5.98 11.75
CA LEU A 236 12.04 -6.48 11.70
C LEU A 236 12.46 -7.16 13.01
N ALA A 237 11.91 -6.74 14.15
CA ALA A 237 12.12 -7.38 15.44
C ALA A 237 11.25 -8.63 15.67
N LYS A 238 10.48 -9.08 14.67
CA LYS A 238 9.58 -10.26 14.76
C LYS A 238 8.52 -10.14 15.85
N LYS A 239 8.07 -8.92 16.14
CA LYS A 239 7.01 -8.65 17.12
C LYS A 239 5.61 -8.81 16.55
N VAL A 240 5.47 -8.70 15.22
CA VAL A 240 4.20 -8.87 14.50
C VAL A 240 4.13 -10.27 13.89
N LEU A 241 5.13 -10.62 13.10
CA LEU A 241 5.23 -11.92 12.45
C LEU A 241 6.31 -12.77 13.11
N ASN A 242 6.04 -14.06 13.28
CA ASN A 242 7.06 -15.02 13.69
C ASN A 242 8.12 -15.19 12.58
N GLU A 243 9.24 -15.84 12.91
CA GLU A 243 10.38 -16.04 11.99
C GLU A 243 9.97 -16.65 10.64
N ALA A 244 9.07 -17.65 10.64
CA ALA A 244 8.65 -18.34 9.42
C ALA A 244 7.78 -17.44 8.51
N SER A 245 6.84 -16.70 9.09
CA SER A 245 6.00 -15.73 8.37
C SER A 245 6.81 -14.55 7.87
N LEU A 246 7.74 -14.02 8.69
CA LEU A 246 8.62 -12.94 8.27
C LEU A 246 9.50 -13.38 7.11
N ARG A 247 10.11 -14.57 7.18
CA ARG A 247 10.86 -15.15 6.07
C ARG A 247 10.01 -15.28 4.82
N THR A 248 8.76 -15.72 4.96
CA THR A 248 7.81 -15.82 3.85
C THR A 248 7.56 -14.45 3.21
N MET A 249 7.34 -13.42 4.02
CA MET A 249 7.10 -12.04 3.55
C MET A 249 8.30 -11.44 2.80
N PHE A 250 9.52 -11.80 3.19
CA PHE A 250 10.77 -11.30 2.59
C PHE A 250 11.32 -12.20 1.46
N THR A 251 10.68 -13.33 1.17
CA THR A 251 11.14 -14.23 0.11
C THR A 251 10.71 -13.70 -1.25
N VAL A 252 11.69 -13.46 -2.12
CA VAL A 252 11.42 -13.11 -3.53
C VAL A 252 10.79 -14.31 -4.24
N PRO A 253 9.62 -14.15 -4.88
CA PRO A 253 8.93 -15.26 -5.53
C PRO A 253 9.70 -15.78 -6.75
N GLY A 254 9.57 -17.09 -7.00
CA GLY A 254 9.93 -17.70 -8.29
C GLY A 254 11.40 -18.00 -8.54
N ASN A 255 12.32 -17.75 -7.60
CA ASN A 255 13.77 -18.00 -7.78
C ASN A 255 14.33 -17.45 -9.11
N GLY A 256 13.84 -16.30 -9.57
CA GLY A 256 14.25 -15.68 -10.84
C GLY A 256 13.57 -16.24 -12.10
N LYS A 257 12.54 -17.08 -11.99
CA LYS A 257 11.79 -17.67 -13.12
C LYS A 257 10.47 -16.99 -13.44
N ILE A 258 10.14 -15.90 -12.75
CA ILE A 258 8.91 -15.13 -12.99
C ILE A 258 9.27 -13.95 -13.88
N ASN A 259 8.59 -13.83 -15.00
CA ASN A 259 8.74 -12.69 -15.90
C ASN A 259 8.14 -11.46 -15.22
N THR A 260 8.95 -10.44 -14.93
CA THR A 260 8.46 -9.15 -14.46
C THR A 260 8.06 -8.30 -15.65
N VAL A 261 6.85 -7.77 -15.64
CA VAL A 261 6.41 -6.80 -16.63
C VAL A 261 6.17 -5.46 -15.96
N PHE A 262 6.86 -4.46 -16.48
CA PHE A 262 6.69 -3.07 -16.09
C PHE A 262 5.71 -2.45 -17.09
N GLU A 263 4.46 -2.26 -16.67
CA GLU A 263 3.56 -1.34 -17.35
C GLU A 263 3.81 0.06 -16.79
N GLU A 264 4.04 1.04 -17.67
CA GLU A 264 4.10 2.44 -17.25
C GLU A 264 2.72 2.87 -16.72
N ASP A 265 2.59 3.03 -15.39
CA ASP A 265 1.42 3.69 -14.82
C ASP A 265 1.51 5.19 -15.11
N LYS A 266 0.85 5.61 -16.20
CA LYS A 266 0.81 7.01 -16.65
C LYS A 266 0.18 7.97 -15.61
N ARG A 267 -0.46 7.46 -14.56
CA ARG A 267 -1.06 8.27 -13.48
C ARG A 267 -0.06 8.64 -12.39
N PHE A 268 1.04 7.91 -12.29
CA PHE A 268 2.09 8.11 -11.29
C PHE A 268 3.47 7.95 -11.95
N PRO A 269 3.97 8.98 -12.67
CA PRO A 269 5.30 8.97 -13.25
C PRO A 269 6.36 9.13 -12.14
N VAL A 270 6.54 8.09 -11.32
CA VAL A 270 7.67 7.98 -10.43
C VAL A 270 8.66 7.04 -11.11
N MET A 271 9.73 7.61 -11.65
CA MET A 271 10.85 6.86 -12.20
C MET A 271 11.50 6.01 -11.09
N LEU A 272 11.10 4.74 -11.00
CA LEU A 272 11.88 3.72 -10.32
C LEU A 272 13.03 3.34 -11.25
N HIS A 273 14.18 3.98 -11.10
CA HIS A 273 15.42 3.46 -11.64
C HIS A 273 15.73 2.14 -10.94
N VAL A 274 15.45 1.02 -11.61
CA VAL A 274 15.97 -0.28 -11.19
C VAL A 274 17.39 -0.42 -11.74
N ASN A 275 18.31 -0.74 -10.85
CA ASN A 275 19.69 -1.04 -11.16
C ASN A 275 19.75 -2.34 -11.99
N ASP A 276 20.30 -2.28 -13.20
CA ASP A 276 20.30 -3.35 -14.24
C ASP A 276 21.16 -4.58 -13.89
N GLY A 277 20.99 -5.16 -12.69
CA GLY A 277 21.51 -6.48 -12.36
C GLY A 277 23.03 -6.66 -12.50
N LYS A 278 23.82 -5.59 -12.59
CA LYS A 278 25.29 -5.68 -12.59
C LYS A 278 25.79 -5.62 -11.14
N PRO A 279 26.64 -6.57 -10.71
CA PRO A 279 27.28 -6.49 -9.41
C PRO A 279 28.17 -5.24 -9.38
N THR A 280 27.92 -4.35 -8.43
CA THR A 280 28.83 -3.26 -8.10
C THR A 280 30.06 -3.86 -7.42
N VAL A 281 31.23 -3.65 -8.01
CA VAL A 281 32.54 -3.84 -7.38
C VAL A 281 32.75 -2.76 -6.31
#